data_AF-A0A559NKQ1-F1
#
_entry.id   AF-A0A559NKQ1-F1
#
_cell.length_a   1.000
_cell.length_b   1.000
_cell.length_c   1.000
_cell.angle_alpha   90.00
_cell.angle_beta   90.00
_cell.angle_gamma   90.00
#
_symmetry.space_group_name_H-M   'P 1'
#
loop_
_entity.id
_entity.type
_entity.pdbx_description
1 polymer ?
#
loop_
_entity_poly.entity_id
_entity_poly.type
_entity_poly.pdbx_seq_one_letter_code
_entity_poly.pdbx_strand_id
1 'polypeptide(L)'
;MKLDFKLYKHIEELVSIDLKNHKNQEWYQYSYNLYLNHKLESIDDFWKIVAFAYSWMPTIPTIHYEKLKGKENLLFLELKKLQQNKGDIDWLFKALTPVINNSVVGTSKTLHFIAPDVIPIYDSRVITAWSRIFKTNRSLRLQYIPGGEISKVLFYTVKMNEWLTECLKHNPNLKLRNLELMLYYYGGK
;
A
#
# COMPACT_ATOMS: atom_id res chain seq x y z
N MET A 1 -16.86 -10.84 11.63
CA MET A 1 -16.86 -9.48 11.05
C MET A 1 -16.53 -9.57 9.57
N LYS A 2 -17.30 -8.91 8.72
CA LYS A 2 -17.16 -8.97 7.25
C LYS A 2 -16.51 -7.68 6.73
N LEU A 3 -15.86 -7.76 5.58
CA LEU A 3 -15.31 -6.61 4.86
C LEU A 3 -16.44 -5.97 4.06
N ASP A 4 -17.19 -5.06 4.68
CA ASP A 4 -18.34 -4.38 4.07
C ASP A 4 -18.36 -2.88 4.34
N PHE A 5 -19.30 -2.17 3.73
CA PHE A 5 -19.46 -0.72 3.89
C PHE A 5 -19.82 -0.32 5.32
N LYS A 6 -20.54 -1.18 6.06
CA LYS A 6 -20.91 -0.91 7.47
C LYS A 6 -19.67 -0.91 8.35
N LEU A 7 -18.75 -1.86 8.16
CA LEU A 7 -17.46 -1.88 8.86
C LEU A 7 -16.64 -0.63 8.52
N TYR A 8 -16.56 -0.26 7.24
CA TYR A 8 -15.86 0.95 6.80
C TYR A 8 -16.39 2.18 7.53
N LYS A 9 -17.72 2.39 7.49
CA LYS A 9 -18.38 3.53 8.15
C LYS A 9 -18.15 3.56 9.64
N HIS A 10 -18.28 2.41 10.30
CA HIS A 10 -18.06 2.32 11.73
C HIS A 10 -16.64 2.78 12.12
N ILE A 11 -15.61 2.32 11.42
CA ILE A 11 -14.24 2.71 11.75
C ILE A 11 -13.96 4.16 11.33
N GLU A 12 -14.48 4.60 10.17
CA GLU A 12 -14.40 6.01 9.72
C GLU A 12 -14.96 6.98 10.77
N GLU A 13 -16.10 6.66 11.37
CA GLU A 13 -16.70 7.44 12.46
C GLU A 13 -15.78 7.51 13.69
N LEU A 14 -15.19 6.37 14.09
CA LEU A 14 -14.26 6.29 15.21
C LEU A 14 -13.01 7.15 15.04
N VAL A 15 -12.58 7.44 13.81
CA VAL A 15 -11.36 8.22 13.50
C VAL A 15 -11.66 9.55 12.79
N SER A 16 -12.92 9.96 12.75
CA SER A 16 -13.39 11.13 11.99
C SER A 16 -12.71 12.45 12.41
N ILE A 17 -12.39 12.61 13.69
CA ILE A 17 -11.66 13.77 14.21
C ILE A 17 -10.19 13.72 13.73
N ASP A 18 -9.56 12.56 13.80
CA ASP A 18 -8.16 12.37 13.38
C ASP A 18 -7.97 12.59 11.87
N LEU A 19 -8.97 12.15 11.08
CA LEU A 19 -9.04 12.40 9.63
C LEU A 19 -9.14 13.89 9.30
N LYS A 20 -9.80 14.69 10.16
CA LYS A 20 -9.94 16.14 9.98
C LYS A 20 -8.72 16.93 10.49
N ASN A 21 -8.04 16.43 11.52
CA ASN A 21 -7.01 17.18 12.27
C ASN A 21 -5.60 16.58 12.11
N HIS A 22 -5.22 16.20 10.90
CA HIS A 22 -3.93 15.57 10.69
C HIS A 22 -2.76 16.56 10.89
N LYS A 23 -1.95 16.34 11.94
CA LYS A 23 -0.66 17.03 12.10
C LYS A 23 0.25 16.71 10.91
N ASN A 24 0.63 17.71 10.11
CA ASN A 24 1.33 17.63 8.81
C ASN A 24 0.45 17.31 7.58
N GLN A 25 -0.87 17.50 7.67
CA GLN A 25 -1.79 17.26 6.54
C GLN A 25 -1.37 17.97 5.25
N GLU A 26 -0.89 19.21 5.37
CA GLU A 26 -0.50 20.02 4.22
C GLU A 26 0.65 19.38 3.44
N TRP A 27 1.78 19.09 4.10
CA TRP A 27 2.90 18.41 3.45
C TRP A 27 2.52 17.02 2.98
N TYR A 28 1.79 16.27 3.80
CA TYR A 28 1.36 14.91 3.46
C TYR A 28 0.53 14.90 2.17
N GLN A 29 -0.50 15.74 2.09
CA GLN A 29 -1.38 15.84 0.93
C GLN A 29 -0.66 16.39 -0.29
N TYR A 30 0.17 17.42 -0.10
CA TYR A 30 0.97 18.02 -1.17
C TYR A 30 1.92 17.00 -1.78
N SER A 31 2.74 16.36 -0.94
CA SER A 31 3.71 15.35 -1.39
C SER A 31 3.03 14.13 -1.99
N TYR A 32 1.90 13.66 -1.42
CA TYR A 32 1.15 12.55 -2.00
C TYR A 32 0.68 12.85 -3.43
N ASN A 33 0.05 14.01 -3.62
CA ASN A 33 -0.42 14.44 -4.95
C ASN A 33 0.75 14.62 -5.92
N LEU A 34 1.87 15.17 -5.46
CA LEU A 34 3.08 15.32 -6.27
C LEU A 34 3.60 13.95 -6.73
N TYR A 35 3.67 12.97 -5.82
CA TYR A 35 4.22 11.65 -6.10
C TYR A 35 3.31 10.84 -7.03
N LEU A 36 1.98 10.91 -6.84
CA LEU A 36 1.02 10.25 -7.74
C LEU A 36 1.05 10.79 -9.17
N ASN A 37 1.38 12.06 -9.34
CA ASN A 37 1.46 12.68 -10.67
C ASN A 37 2.81 12.46 -11.37
N HIS A 38 3.79 11.84 -10.69
CA HIS A 38 5.08 11.55 -11.30
C HIS A 38 4.95 10.43 -12.34
N LYS A 39 5.42 10.68 -13.56
CA LYS A 39 5.33 9.70 -14.65
C LYS A 39 6.44 8.67 -14.56
N LEU A 40 6.09 7.41 -14.82
CA LEU A 40 7.04 6.32 -14.98
C LEU A 40 7.40 6.17 -16.46
N GLU A 41 8.37 6.92 -16.97
CA GLU A 41 8.79 6.86 -18.39
C GLU A 41 10.10 6.08 -18.58
N SER A 42 10.88 5.96 -17.51
CA SER A 42 12.17 5.26 -17.47
C SER A 42 12.37 4.52 -16.16
N ILE A 43 13.44 3.71 -16.07
CA ILE A 43 13.84 3.09 -14.80
C ILE A 43 14.34 4.13 -13.78
N ASP A 44 14.88 5.27 -14.22
CA ASP A 44 15.29 6.36 -13.33
C ASP A 44 14.09 6.98 -12.62
N ASP A 45 12.93 7.03 -13.29
CA ASP A 45 11.68 7.47 -12.67
C ASP A 45 11.20 6.51 -11.60
N PHE A 46 11.41 5.20 -11.79
CA PHE A 46 11.16 4.23 -10.74
C PHE A 46 12.03 4.50 -9.50
N TRP A 47 13.32 4.80 -9.67
CA TRP A 47 14.19 5.13 -8.55
C TRP A 47 13.81 6.45 -7.85
N LYS A 48 13.31 7.44 -8.59
CA LYS A 48 12.71 8.66 -7.98
C LYS A 48 11.49 8.30 -7.14
N ILE A 49 10.63 7.41 -7.62
CA ILE A 49 9.46 6.95 -6.86
C ILE A 49 9.87 6.16 -5.60
N VAL A 50 10.95 5.37 -5.66
CA VAL A 50 11.55 4.78 -4.45
C VAL A 50 11.98 5.87 -3.48
N ALA A 51 12.68 6.91 -3.93
CA ALA A 51 13.06 8.04 -3.08
C ALA A 51 11.84 8.76 -2.48
N PHE A 52 10.75 8.91 -3.23
CA PHE A 52 9.49 9.46 -2.72
C PHE A 52 8.88 8.61 -1.60
N ALA A 53 8.85 7.28 -1.76
CA ALA A 53 8.35 6.38 -0.71
C ALA A 53 9.15 6.52 0.59
N TYR A 54 10.46 6.70 0.48
CA TYR A 54 11.35 6.83 1.63
C TYR A 54 11.44 8.26 2.18
N SER A 55 11.01 9.30 1.45
CA SER A 55 10.85 10.65 2.01
C SER A 55 9.76 10.71 3.10
N TRP A 56 8.84 9.75 3.08
CA TRP A 56 7.82 9.53 4.11
C TRP A 56 8.28 8.61 5.25
N MET A 57 9.55 8.21 5.26
CA MET A 57 10.11 7.27 6.23
C MET A 57 11.34 7.89 6.90
N PRO A 58 11.65 7.52 8.16
CA PRO A 58 12.84 8.03 8.85
C PRO A 58 14.16 7.38 8.36
N THR A 59 14.10 6.52 7.34
CA THR A 59 15.21 5.66 6.91
C THR A 59 15.62 6.03 5.50
N ILE A 60 16.93 6.17 5.25
CA ILE A 60 17.47 6.19 3.88
C ILE A 60 17.53 4.74 3.39
N PRO A 61 16.94 4.40 2.22
CA PRO A 61 16.87 3.01 1.78
C PRO A 61 18.26 2.49 1.39
N THR A 62 18.57 1.27 1.83
CA THR A 62 19.64 0.49 1.20
C THR A 62 19.11 -0.15 -0.07
N ILE A 63 19.75 0.09 -1.22
CA ILE A 63 19.36 -0.49 -2.51
C ILE A 63 20.33 -1.60 -2.92
N HIS A 64 19.81 -2.80 -3.07
CA HIS A 64 20.54 -4.02 -3.45
C HIS A 64 20.44 -4.26 -4.97
N TYR A 65 21.08 -3.39 -5.76
CA TYR A 65 21.00 -3.40 -7.22
C TYR A 65 21.38 -4.75 -7.85
N GLU A 66 22.33 -5.46 -7.24
CA GLU A 66 22.79 -6.77 -7.69
C GLU A 66 21.67 -7.80 -7.80
N LYS A 67 20.63 -7.69 -6.96
CA LYS A 67 19.48 -8.62 -6.97
C LYS A 67 18.51 -8.36 -8.12
N LEU A 68 18.62 -7.20 -8.78
CA LEU A 68 17.83 -6.83 -9.95
C LEU A 68 18.55 -7.11 -11.28
N LYS A 69 19.86 -7.43 -11.23
CA LYS A 69 20.70 -7.61 -12.42
C LYS A 69 20.08 -8.61 -13.41
N GLY A 70 19.89 -8.17 -14.65
CA GLY A 70 19.33 -8.97 -15.75
C GLY A 70 17.79 -9.05 -15.75
N LYS A 71 17.11 -8.33 -14.85
CA LYS A 71 15.64 -8.27 -14.75
C LYS A 71 15.10 -6.86 -14.96
N GLU A 72 15.95 -5.88 -15.29
CA GLU A 72 15.59 -4.46 -15.38
C GLU A 72 14.50 -4.20 -16.42
N ASN A 73 14.65 -4.79 -17.62
CA ASN A 73 13.65 -4.66 -18.69
C ASN A 73 12.33 -5.33 -18.32
N LEU A 74 12.39 -6.50 -17.67
CA LEU A 74 11.19 -7.21 -17.19
C LEU A 74 10.51 -6.41 -16.08
N LEU A 75 11.28 -5.84 -15.14
CA LEU A 75 10.76 -4.97 -14.09
C LEU A 75 10.03 -3.79 -14.71
N PHE A 76 10.68 -3.06 -15.61
CA PHE A 76 10.06 -1.89 -16.22
C PHE A 76 8.78 -2.24 -16.98
N LEU A 77 8.77 -3.37 -17.70
CA LEU A 77 7.58 -3.90 -18.36
C LEU A 77 6.45 -4.20 -17.37
N GLU A 78 6.74 -4.91 -16.28
CA GLU A 78 5.74 -5.25 -15.26
C GLU A 78 5.21 -4.02 -14.52
N LEU A 79 6.06 -3.01 -14.26
CA LEU A 79 5.62 -1.74 -13.69
C LEU A 79 4.69 -0.97 -14.66
N LYS A 80 5.00 -0.95 -15.96
CA LYS A 80 4.13 -0.37 -16.99
C LYS A 80 2.79 -1.09 -17.09
N LYS A 81 2.78 -2.42 -17.02
CA LYS A 81 1.55 -3.22 -16.94
C LYS A 81 0.77 -2.93 -15.65
N LEU A 82 1.47 -2.73 -14.53
CA LEU A 82 0.84 -2.41 -13.26
C LEU A 82 0.07 -1.07 -13.32
N GLN A 83 0.59 -0.05 -14.01
CA GLN A 83 -0.16 1.21 -14.25
C GLN A 83 -1.48 1.00 -15.01
N GLN A 84 -1.63 -0.14 -15.69
CA GLN A 84 -2.85 -0.54 -16.41
C GLN A 84 -3.64 -1.63 -15.66
N ASN A 85 -3.34 -1.85 -14.38
CA ASN A 85 -3.95 -2.87 -13.52
C ASN A 85 -3.74 -4.31 -14.02
N LYS A 86 -2.64 -4.58 -14.74
CA LYS A 86 -2.33 -5.87 -15.39
C LYS A 86 -0.97 -6.45 -15.02
N GLY A 87 -0.19 -5.79 -14.17
CA GLY A 87 1.14 -6.25 -13.78
C GLY A 87 1.07 -7.46 -12.84
N ASP A 88 2.11 -8.30 -12.87
CA ASP A 88 2.25 -9.41 -11.92
C ASP A 88 2.67 -8.89 -10.53
N ILE A 89 1.68 -8.68 -9.67
CA ILE A 89 1.88 -8.13 -8.31
C ILE A 89 2.74 -9.06 -7.45
N ASP A 90 2.56 -10.38 -7.54
CA ASP A 90 3.35 -11.35 -6.76
C ASP A 90 4.82 -11.33 -7.19
N TRP A 91 5.07 -11.34 -8.49
CA TRP A 91 6.41 -11.20 -9.04
C TRP A 91 7.04 -9.86 -8.64
N LEU A 92 6.30 -8.75 -8.72
CA LEU A 92 6.80 -7.42 -8.35
C LEU A 92 7.22 -7.37 -6.88
N PHE A 93 6.41 -7.89 -5.95
CA PHE A 93 6.81 -7.93 -4.54
C PHE A 93 8.03 -8.84 -4.31
N LYS A 94 8.10 -10.00 -4.97
CA LYS A 94 9.24 -10.93 -4.87
C LYS A 94 10.53 -10.36 -5.47
N ALA A 95 10.43 -9.63 -6.57
CA ALA A 95 11.57 -9.02 -7.25
C ALA A 95 12.06 -7.77 -6.50
N LEU A 96 11.16 -6.92 -6.02
CA LEU A 96 11.51 -5.62 -5.45
C LEU A 96 11.78 -5.64 -3.95
N THR A 97 11.11 -6.48 -3.17
CA THR A 97 11.33 -6.51 -1.71
C THR A 97 12.80 -6.74 -1.36
N PRO A 98 13.52 -7.71 -1.94
CA PRO A 98 14.94 -7.91 -1.64
C PRO A 98 15.84 -6.77 -2.11
N VAL A 99 15.40 -6.01 -3.13
CA VAL A 99 16.12 -4.88 -3.72
C VAL A 99 15.98 -3.62 -2.87
N ILE A 100 14.76 -3.35 -2.39
CA ILE A 100 14.41 -2.11 -1.68
C ILE A 100 14.45 -2.36 -0.17
N ASN A 101 15.62 -2.16 0.44
CA ASN A 101 15.85 -2.24 1.89
C ASN A 101 15.38 -3.55 2.55
N ASN A 102 15.25 -4.64 1.79
CA ASN A 102 14.59 -5.88 2.23
C ASN A 102 13.22 -5.61 2.89
N SER A 103 12.48 -4.62 2.41
CA SER A 103 11.30 -4.06 3.08
C SER A 103 10.04 -4.18 2.24
N VAL A 104 9.09 -4.97 2.74
CA VAL A 104 7.74 -5.06 2.16
C VAL A 104 6.99 -3.73 2.31
N VAL A 105 7.20 -3.02 3.42
CA VAL A 105 6.59 -1.70 3.67
C VAL A 105 7.05 -0.70 2.61
N GLY A 106 8.37 -0.56 2.42
CA GLY A 106 8.94 0.34 1.41
C GLY A 106 8.46 -0.02 0.00
N THR A 107 8.52 -1.32 -0.34
CA THR A 107 8.04 -1.83 -1.63
C THR A 107 6.56 -1.52 -1.88
N SER A 108 5.69 -1.70 -0.87
CA SER A 108 4.26 -1.40 -1.01
C SER A 108 4.00 0.09 -1.28
N LYS A 109 4.74 1.00 -0.61
CA LYS A 109 4.62 2.45 -0.82
C LYS A 109 5.11 2.86 -2.21
N THR A 110 6.24 2.32 -2.65
CA THR A 110 6.76 2.54 -4.01
C THR A 110 5.74 2.10 -5.06
N LEU A 111 5.21 0.89 -4.94
CA LEU A 111 4.23 0.36 -5.88
C LEU A 111 2.87 1.09 -5.81
N HIS A 112 2.46 1.56 -4.63
CA HIS A 112 1.27 2.40 -4.47
C HIS A 112 1.38 3.71 -5.23
N PHE A 113 2.55 4.37 -5.24
CA PHE A 113 2.74 5.59 -6.04
C PHE A 113 2.72 5.33 -7.55
N ILE A 114 2.92 4.09 -7.99
CA ILE A 114 2.82 3.69 -9.41
C ILE A 114 1.37 3.33 -9.78
N ALA A 115 0.64 2.65 -8.89
CA ALA A 115 -0.72 2.20 -9.10
C ALA A 115 -1.57 2.27 -7.81
N PRO A 116 -2.01 3.48 -7.41
CA PRO A 116 -2.68 3.72 -6.13
C PRO A 116 -4.06 3.07 -6.02
N ASP A 117 -4.70 2.81 -7.16
CA ASP A 117 -6.02 2.17 -7.21
C ASP A 117 -5.95 0.64 -7.08
N VAL A 118 -4.75 0.05 -7.13
CA VAL A 118 -4.53 -1.41 -7.09
C VAL A 118 -3.72 -1.83 -5.87
N ILE A 119 -2.64 -1.11 -5.57
CA ILE A 119 -1.69 -1.50 -4.53
C ILE A 119 -1.96 -0.69 -3.28
N PRO A 120 -2.46 -1.31 -2.19
CA PRO A 120 -2.65 -0.58 -0.97
C PRO A 120 -1.32 -0.37 -0.23
N ILE A 121 -1.22 0.71 0.53
CA ILE A 121 -0.10 0.94 1.44
C ILE A 121 -0.14 -0.10 2.58
N TYR A 122 0.95 -0.86 2.71
CA TYR A 122 1.18 -1.84 3.79
C TYR A 122 2.12 -1.21 4.83
N ASP A 123 1.58 -0.35 5.70
CA ASP A 123 2.33 0.38 6.74
C ASP A 123 2.06 -0.18 8.14
N SER A 124 2.99 -0.02 9.09
CA SER A 124 2.89 -0.63 10.43
C SER A 124 1.62 -0.25 11.18
N ARG A 125 1.14 0.99 11.05
CA ARG A 125 -0.13 1.42 11.68
C ARG A 125 -1.33 0.74 11.04
N VAL A 126 -1.34 0.65 9.72
CA VAL A 126 -2.40 -0.05 8.98
C VAL A 126 -2.46 -1.52 9.38
N ILE A 127 -1.31 -2.18 9.54
CA ILE A 127 -1.24 -3.59 9.96
C ILE A 127 -1.65 -3.77 11.42
N THR A 128 -1.33 -2.79 12.28
CA THR A 128 -1.78 -2.76 13.67
C THR A 128 -3.30 -2.65 13.73
N ALA A 129 -3.91 -1.75 12.97
CA ALA A 129 -5.36 -1.63 12.85
C ALA A 129 -6.00 -2.92 12.38
N TRP A 130 -5.52 -3.46 11.26
CA TRP A 130 -6.00 -4.72 10.69
C TRP A 130 -5.97 -5.85 11.72
N SER A 131 -4.86 -6.00 12.44
CA SER A 131 -4.68 -7.04 13.45
C SER A 131 -5.62 -6.89 14.64
N ARG A 132 -5.92 -5.65 15.06
CA ARG A 132 -6.89 -5.37 16.13
C ARG A 132 -8.32 -5.66 15.70
N ILE A 133 -8.71 -5.13 14.55
CA ILE A 133 -10.03 -5.29 13.93
C ILE A 133 -10.35 -6.78 13.75
N PHE A 134 -9.41 -7.55 13.18
CA PHE A 134 -9.63 -8.95 12.85
C PHE A 134 -9.03 -9.95 13.84
N LYS A 135 -8.79 -9.53 15.10
CA LYS A 135 -8.18 -10.38 16.14
C LYS A 135 -8.88 -11.74 16.31
N THR A 136 -10.21 -11.75 16.23
CA THR A 136 -11.06 -12.95 16.38
C THR A 136 -11.44 -13.59 15.04
N ASN A 137 -11.12 -12.96 13.90
CA ASN A 137 -11.44 -13.49 12.58
C ASN A 137 -10.24 -14.20 11.96
N ARG A 138 -10.19 -15.53 12.10
CA ARG A 138 -9.07 -16.36 11.61
C ARG A 138 -8.81 -16.21 10.11
N SER A 139 -9.85 -16.04 9.28
CA SER A 139 -9.69 -15.96 7.82
C SER A 139 -9.13 -14.62 7.35
N LEU A 140 -9.16 -13.59 8.19
CA LEU A 140 -8.63 -12.25 7.87
C LEU A 140 -7.35 -11.93 8.64
N ARG A 141 -6.90 -12.76 9.58
CA ARG A 141 -5.78 -12.41 10.45
C ARG A 141 -4.44 -12.71 9.79
N LEU A 142 -3.63 -11.66 9.57
CA LEU A 142 -2.34 -11.74 8.87
C LEU A 142 -1.33 -12.72 9.50
N GLN A 143 -1.37 -12.90 10.82
CA GLN A 143 -0.46 -13.81 11.51
C GLN A 143 -0.62 -15.28 11.11
N TYR A 144 -1.78 -15.66 10.55
CA TYR A 144 -2.05 -17.03 10.12
C TYR A 144 -1.76 -17.24 8.62
N ILE A 145 -1.30 -16.21 7.92
CA ILE A 145 -0.93 -16.34 6.50
C ILE A 145 0.48 -16.95 6.43
N PRO A 146 0.64 -18.15 5.85
CA PRO A 146 1.94 -18.78 5.69
C PRO A 146 2.76 -18.06 4.61
N GLY A 147 4.07 -18.32 4.55
CA GLY A 147 4.93 -17.80 3.48
C GLY A 147 5.49 -16.38 3.72
N GLY A 148 5.58 -15.93 4.97
CA GLY A 148 6.30 -14.72 5.36
C GLY A 148 5.60 -13.39 5.01
N GLU A 149 6.34 -12.28 5.12
CA GLU A 149 5.78 -10.93 4.95
C GLU A 149 5.27 -10.64 3.52
N ILE A 150 5.90 -11.22 2.49
CA ILE A 150 5.42 -11.08 1.10
C ILE A 150 4.02 -11.69 0.96
N SER A 151 3.81 -12.90 1.49
CA SER A 151 2.50 -13.54 1.43
C SER A 151 1.43 -12.75 2.21
N LYS A 152 1.82 -12.12 3.33
CA LYS A 152 0.92 -11.26 4.12
C LYS A 152 0.51 -10.00 3.36
N VAL A 153 1.45 -9.30 2.71
CA VAL A 153 1.09 -8.11 1.91
C VAL A 153 0.24 -8.48 0.72
N LEU A 154 0.53 -9.59 0.02
CA LEU A 154 -0.28 -10.03 -1.11
C LEU A 154 -1.71 -10.38 -0.68
N PHE A 155 -1.84 -11.10 0.44
CA PHE A 155 -3.14 -11.36 1.05
C PHE A 155 -3.88 -10.05 1.40
N TYR A 156 -3.19 -9.12 2.06
CA TYR A 156 -3.75 -7.82 2.41
C TYR A 156 -4.19 -7.03 1.17
N THR A 157 -3.38 -7.01 0.11
CA THR A 157 -3.69 -6.37 -1.17
C THR A 157 -4.98 -6.92 -1.77
N VAL A 158 -5.13 -8.24 -1.81
CA VAL A 158 -6.36 -8.88 -2.28
C VAL A 158 -7.55 -8.46 -1.42
N LYS A 159 -7.43 -8.54 -0.09
CA LYS A 159 -8.54 -8.23 0.82
C LYS A 159 -8.95 -6.77 0.84
N MET A 160 -8.02 -5.84 0.66
CA MET A 160 -8.34 -4.42 0.53
C MET A 160 -9.10 -4.11 -0.76
N ASN A 161 -8.73 -4.74 -1.88
CA ASN A 161 -9.45 -4.58 -3.15
C ASN A 161 -10.84 -5.22 -3.12
N GLU A 162 -10.98 -6.40 -2.50
CA GLU A 162 -12.29 -7.00 -2.22
C GLU A 162 -13.15 -6.07 -1.35
N TRP A 163 -12.57 -5.50 -0.29
CA TRP A 163 -13.30 -4.59 0.59
C TRP A 163 -13.72 -3.29 -0.14
N LEU A 164 -12.83 -2.70 -0.94
CA LEU A 164 -13.14 -1.55 -1.77
C LEU A 164 -14.30 -1.85 -2.73
N THR A 165 -14.28 -3.02 -3.37
CA THR A 165 -15.34 -3.46 -4.30
C THR A 165 -16.70 -3.50 -3.61
N GLU A 166 -16.77 -4.02 -2.39
CA GLU A 166 -18.01 -4.02 -1.60
C GLU A 166 -18.45 -2.60 -1.20
N CYS A 167 -17.51 -1.75 -0.80
CA CYS A 167 -17.79 -0.36 -0.44
C CYS A 167 -18.27 0.49 -1.62
N LEU A 168 -17.76 0.24 -2.84
CA LEU A 168 -18.13 0.95 -4.06
C LEU A 168 -19.61 0.77 -4.44
N LYS A 169 -20.25 -0.33 -4.01
CA LYS A 169 -21.70 -0.55 -4.18
C LYS A 169 -22.56 0.50 -3.46
N HIS A 170 -22.00 1.15 -2.44
CA HIS A 170 -22.68 2.15 -1.62
C HIS A 170 -22.14 3.57 -1.83
N ASN A 171 -20.84 3.70 -2.12
CA ASN A 171 -20.22 4.99 -2.41
C ASN A 171 -19.22 4.84 -3.58
N PRO A 172 -19.65 5.18 -4.81
CA PRO A 172 -18.83 5.03 -6.02
C PRO A 172 -17.55 5.89 -6.04
N ASN A 173 -17.45 6.89 -5.17
CA ASN A 173 -16.30 7.79 -5.11
C ASN A 173 -15.20 7.32 -4.15
N LEU A 174 -15.41 6.20 -3.43
CA LEU A 174 -14.38 5.66 -2.56
C LEU A 174 -13.18 5.16 -3.35
N LYS A 175 -12.00 5.42 -2.82
CA LYS A 175 -10.72 4.91 -3.32
C LYS A 175 -10.09 4.03 -2.27
N LEU A 176 -9.13 3.21 -2.71
CA LEU A 176 -8.32 2.38 -1.83
C LEU A 176 -7.67 3.21 -0.71
N ARG A 177 -7.21 4.42 -1.06
CA ARG A 177 -6.60 5.37 -0.13
C ARG A 177 -7.53 5.79 1.02
N ASN A 178 -8.85 5.84 0.81
CA ASN A 178 -9.79 6.16 1.89
C ASN A 178 -9.80 5.07 2.97
N LEU A 179 -9.80 3.79 2.56
CA LEU A 179 -9.74 2.66 3.49
C LEU A 179 -8.39 2.66 4.24
N GLU A 180 -7.29 2.93 3.56
CA GLU A 180 -5.96 3.00 4.16
C GLU A 180 -5.83 4.11 5.20
N LEU A 181 -6.31 5.32 4.91
CA LEU A 181 -6.27 6.45 5.84
C LEU A 181 -7.04 6.10 7.11
N MET A 182 -8.26 5.57 6.95
CA MET A 182 -9.07 5.10 8.07
C MET A 182 -8.31 4.08 8.94
N LEU A 183 -7.69 3.06 8.31
CA LEU A 183 -6.90 2.07 9.05
C LEU A 183 -5.66 2.68 9.70
N TYR A 184 -4.98 3.60 9.01
CA TYR A 184 -3.77 4.25 9.51
C TYR A 184 -4.04 5.04 10.80
N TYR A 185 -5.12 5.83 10.86
CA TYR A 185 -5.50 6.54 12.08
C TYR A 185 -5.99 5.62 13.17
N TYR A 186 -6.78 4.60 12.83
CA TYR A 186 -7.28 3.64 13.82
C TYR A 186 -6.12 2.88 14.49
N GLY A 187 -5.08 2.55 13.72
CA GLY A 187 -3.89 1.88 14.22
C GLY A 187 -2.96 2.77 15.03
N GLY A 188 -3.11 4.09 14.92
CA GLY A 188 -2.38 5.08 15.72
C GLY A 188 -2.98 5.35 17.10
N LYS A 189 -4.18 4.86 17.38
CA LYS A 189 -4.81 4.87 18.71
C LYS A 189 -4.22 3.80 19.62
#